data_AF-A0A1L3J5E2-F1
#
_entry.id   AF-A0A1L3J5E2-F1
#
_cell.length_a   1.000
_cell.length_b   1.000
_cell.length_c   1.000
_cell.angle_alpha   90.00
_cell.angle_beta   90.00
_cell.angle_gamma   90.00
#
_symmetry.space_group_name_H-M   'P 1'
#
loop_
_entity.id
_entity.type
_entity.pdbx_description
1 polymer ?
#
loop_
_entity_poly.entity_id
_entity_poly.type
_entity_poly.pdbx_seq_one_letter_code
_entity_poly.pdbx_strand_id
1 'polypeptide(L)'
;MSVVNYNQIIEDIASENNFQFNSCSPLTGGDINQVFLLKNGTQDLVLKLNHSEQFPGMFDAEKFGLEKLKSSSTIDVPAVFATGQLCDQSYLLLEYRKPAQAAPDFWEVFGEQLAALHKTSSEAFGLEKDNYIGSLPQYNDKRSTASKFYIEMRLQPQIELAQKKGFRLDVKESFYKNCDLLIPNEAPSLIHGDLWNGNYIINEKGMPCLIDPAVAYAPREMDLGMMKLFGGFHERLFKRYDEVFPLQKGWEDRIALWQLYYLLVHLNIFGAAYRSQVNTIINRYS
;
A
#
# COMPACT_ATOMS: atom_id res chain seq x y z
N MET A 1 -7.74 7.59 -32.02
CA MET A 1 -7.88 7.13 -30.63
C MET A 1 -9.35 6.80 -30.42
N SER A 2 -9.71 5.52 -30.46
CA SER A 2 -11.05 5.07 -30.13
C SER A 2 -11.35 5.46 -28.69
N VAL A 3 -12.47 6.15 -28.47
CA VAL A 3 -13.00 6.36 -27.13
C VAL A 3 -13.32 4.98 -26.59
N VAL A 4 -12.58 4.51 -25.57
CA VAL A 4 -12.91 3.25 -24.89
C VAL A 4 -14.32 3.42 -24.33
N ASN A 5 -15.26 2.64 -24.86
CA ASN A 5 -16.61 2.61 -24.32
C ASN A 5 -16.60 1.80 -23.04
N TYR A 6 -16.27 2.46 -21.92
CA TYR A 6 -16.22 1.83 -20.61
C TYR A 6 -17.53 1.09 -20.25
N ASN A 7 -18.67 1.51 -20.77
CA ASN A 7 -19.92 0.82 -20.47
C ASN A 7 -19.95 -0.61 -21.04
N GLN A 8 -19.51 -0.79 -22.29
CA GLN A 8 -19.50 -2.13 -22.91
C GLN A 8 -18.51 -3.06 -22.21
N ILE A 9 -17.29 -2.60 -21.95
CA ILE A 9 -16.28 -3.44 -21.29
C ILE A 9 -16.69 -3.82 -19.86
N ILE A 10 -17.34 -2.91 -19.12
CA ILE A 10 -17.86 -3.19 -17.77
C ILE A 10 -18.97 -4.25 -17.83
N GLU A 11 -19.89 -4.15 -18.80
CA GLU A 11 -20.94 -5.15 -19.02
C GLU A 11 -20.37 -6.52 -19.38
N ASP A 12 -19.37 -6.56 -20.27
CA ASP A 12 -18.73 -7.80 -20.70
C ASP A 12 -17.97 -8.47 -19.55
N ILE A 13 -17.23 -7.70 -18.74
CA ILE A 13 -16.54 -8.19 -17.53
C ILE A 13 -17.55 -8.73 -16.53
N ALA A 14 -18.64 -8.02 -16.28
CA ALA A 14 -19.68 -8.48 -15.36
C ALA A 14 -20.30 -9.80 -15.85
N SER A 15 -20.60 -9.90 -17.15
CA SER A 15 -21.14 -11.10 -17.80
C SER A 15 -20.19 -12.30 -17.69
N GLU A 16 -18.90 -12.12 -18.00
CA GLU A 16 -17.86 -13.16 -17.88
C GLU A 16 -17.77 -13.72 -16.46
N ASN A 17 -18.03 -12.87 -15.47
CA ASN A 17 -17.97 -13.20 -14.05
C ASN A 17 -19.34 -13.57 -13.45
N ASN A 18 -20.35 -13.85 -14.28
CA ASN A 18 -21.72 -14.21 -13.87
C ASN A 18 -22.35 -13.18 -12.90
N PHE A 19 -22.00 -11.90 -13.07
CA PHE A 19 -22.50 -10.81 -12.27
C PHE A 19 -23.42 -9.91 -13.09
N GLN A 20 -24.61 -9.62 -12.56
CA GLN A 20 -25.53 -8.66 -13.14
C GLN A 20 -25.63 -7.45 -12.23
N PHE A 21 -25.67 -6.24 -12.79
CA PHE A 21 -25.83 -5.00 -12.04
C PHE A 21 -26.93 -4.12 -12.65
N ASN A 22 -27.60 -3.36 -11.79
CA ASN A 22 -28.68 -2.44 -12.16
C ASN A 22 -28.17 -1.01 -12.35
N SER A 23 -27.03 -0.67 -11.75
CA SER A 23 -26.38 0.63 -11.91
C SER A 23 -24.88 0.54 -11.77
N CYS A 24 -24.15 1.33 -12.56
CA CYS A 24 -22.72 1.54 -12.47
C CYS A 24 -22.45 3.04 -12.22
N SER A 25 -21.55 3.35 -11.30
CA SER A 25 -21.11 4.72 -11.04
C SER A 25 -19.62 4.79 -10.78
N PRO A 26 -18.90 5.81 -11.27
CA PRO A 26 -17.49 5.97 -10.95
C PRO A 26 -17.32 6.24 -9.44
N LEU A 27 -16.24 5.69 -8.88
CA LEU A 27 -15.76 6.02 -7.54
C LEU A 27 -14.53 6.92 -7.67
N THR A 28 -14.40 7.89 -6.77
CA THR A 28 -13.21 8.73 -6.64
C THR A 28 -12.11 7.99 -5.87
N GLY A 29 -10.84 8.23 -6.19
CA GLY A 29 -9.70 7.76 -5.39
C GLY A 29 -8.64 6.97 -6.16
N GLY A 30 -8.89 6.58 -7.40
CA GLY A 30 -7.86 5.97 -8.25
C GLY A 30 -7.03 7.02 -8.98
N ASP A 31 -5.76 7.20 -8.58
CA ASP A 31 -4.81 8.04 -9.32
C ASP A 31 -4.32 7.38 -10.61
N ILE A 32 -4.37 6.04 -10.65
CA ILE A 32 -3.82 5.20 -11.73
C ILE A 32 -4.89 4.33 -12.39
N ASN A 33 -5.85 3.84 -11.60
CA ASN A 33 -6.90 2.93 -12.04
C ASN A 33 -8.24 3.68 -12.16
N GLN A 34 -9.04 3.31 -13.15
CA GLN A 34 -10.46 3.70 -13.18
C GLN A 34 -11.22 2.80 -12.20
N VAL A 35 -12.04 3.37 -11.33
CA VAL A 35 -12.76 2.63 -10.28
C VAL A 35 -14.26 2.86 -10.41
N PHE A 36 -15.04 1.78 -10.40
CA PHE A 36 -16.49 1.80 -10.55
C PHE A 36 -17.15 1.00 -9.43
N LEU A 37 -18.30 1.47 -8.97
CA LEU A 37 -19.22 0.75 -8.11
C LEU A 37 -20.32 0.13 -8.97
N LEU A 38 -20.43 -1.19 -8.93
CA LEU A 38 -21.48 -1.97 -9.58
C LEU A 38 -22.50 -2.40 -8.54
N LYS A 39 -23.75 -1.94 -8.66
CA LYS A 39 -24.81 -2.28 -7.70
C LYS A 39 -25.82 -3.23 -8.30
N ASN A 40 -26.15 -4.29 -7.58
CA ASN A 40 -27.18 -5.25 -7.99
C ASN A 40 -28.31 -5.44 -6.96
N GLY A 41 -28.18 -4.82 -5.77
CA GLY A 41 -29.17 -4.87 -4.70
C GLY A 41 -29.01 -6.02 -3.70
N THR A 42 -28.13 -6.99 -3.96
CA THR A 42 -27.79 -8.11 -3.05
C THR A 42 -26.33 -8.12 -2.64
N GLN A 43 -25.43 -7.95 -3.60
CA GLN A 43 -23.98 -7.87 -3.43
C GLN A 43 -23.42 -6.82 -4.38
N ASP A 44 -23.03 -5.67 -3.83
CA ASP A 44 -22.36 -4.63 -4.61
C ASP A 44 -20.87 -4.98 -4.78
N LEU A 45 -20.30 -4.66 -5.94
CA LEU A 45 -18.89 -4.90 -6.26
C LEU A 45 -18.17 -3.60 -6.64
N VAL A 46 -16.88 -3.54 -6.36
CA VAL A 46 -15.96 -2.53 -6.88
C VAL A 46 -15.20 -3.14 -8.04
N LEU A 47 -15.27 -2.50 -9.21
CA LEU A 47 -14.48 -2.83 -10.38
C LEU A 47 -13.36 -1.81 -10.54
N LYS A 48 -12.12 -2.30 -10.54
CA LYS A 48 -10.94 -1.53 -10.96
C LYS A 48 -10.54 -1.93 -12.36
N LEU A 49 -10.21 -0.94 -13.19
CA LEU A 49 -9.76 -1.12 -14.58
C LEU A 49 -8.46 -0.36 -14.83
N ASN A 50 -7.60 -0.96 -15.65
CA ASN A 50 -6.43 -0.32 -16.20
C ASN A 50 -6.00 -1.00 -17.51
N HIS A 51 -5.22 -0.29 -18.32
CA HIS A 51 -4.68 -0.82 -19.55
C HIS A 51 -3.63 -1.92 -19.27
N SER A 52 -3.82 -3.10 -19.85
CA SER A 52 -3.06 -4.32 -19.51
C SER A 52 -1.56 -4.20 -19.80
N GLU A 53 -1.21 -3.51 -20.89
CA GLU A 53 0.18 -3.28 -21.28
C GLU A 53 0.90 -2.24 -20.39
N GLN A 54 0.17 -1.33 -19.75
CA GLN A 54 0.77 -0.23 -19.00
C GLN A 54 1.31 -0.72 -17.64
N PHE A 55 0.60 -1.65 -17.00
CA PHE A 55 0.97 -2.23 -15.71
C PHE A 55 0.70 -3.74 -15.65
N PRO A 56 1.55 -4.55 -16.30
CA PRO A 56 1.34 -6.00 -16.41
C PRO A 56 1.24 -6.68 -15.03
N GLY A 57 0.14 -7.40 -14.79
CA GLY A 57 -0.05 -8.17 -13.55
C GLY A 57 -0.33 -7.34 -12.29
N MET A 58 -0.59 -6.03 -12.40
CA MET A 58 -0.89 -5.17 -11.24
C MET A 58 -2.06 -5.69 -10.41
N PHE A 59 -3.16 -6.09 -11.04
CA PHE A 59 -4.33 -6.59 -10.32
C PHE A 59 -4.13 -7.99 -9.73
N ASP A 60 -3.29 -8.83 -10.32
CA ASP A 60 -2.90 -10.10 -9.72
C ASP A 60 -2.02 -9.89 -8.48
N ALA A 61 -1.16 -8.87 -8.51
CA ALA A 61 -0.35 -8.47 -7.37
C ALA A 61 -1.22 -7.88 -6.23
N GLU A 62 -2.22 -7.04 -6.57
CA GLU A 62 -3.16 -6.50 -5.59
C GLU A 62 -4.04 -7.60 -4.98
N LYS A 63 -4.57 -8.52 -5.81
CA LYS A 63 -5.29 -9.72 -5.35
C LYS A 63 -4.43 -10.51 -4.36
N PHE A 64 -3.18 -10.80 -4.72
CA PHE A 64 -2.26 -11.51 -3.85
C PHE A 64 -2.07 -10.77 -2.51
N GLY A 65 -1.92 -9.45 -2.55
CA GLY A 65 -1.80 -8.61 -1.36
C GLY A 65 -3.02 -8.70 -0.44
N LEU A 66 -4.23 -8.54 -1.00
CA LEU A 66 -5.49 -8.66 -0.26
C LEU A 66 -5.67 -10.06 0.35
N GLU A 67 -5.38 -11.12 -0.40
CA GLU A 67 -5.45 -12.50 0.08
C GLU A 67 -4.42 -12.76 1.20
N LYS A 68 -3.20 -12.19 1.09
CA LYS A 68 -2.17 -12.28 2.11
C LYS A 68 -2.60 -11.60 3.41
N LEU A 69 -3.15 -10.38 3.33
CA LEU A 69 -3.69 -9.67 4.50
C LEU A 69 -4.85 -10.44 5.12
N LYS A 70 -5.79 -10.91 4.30
CA LYS A 70 -6.94 -11.71 4.74
C LYS A 70 -6.52 -12.97 5.49
N SER A 71 -5.46 -13.64 5.03
CA SER A 71 -4.95 -14.87 5.64
C SER A 71 -4.50 -14.69 7.10
N SER A 72 -4.11 -13.47 7.49
CA SER A 72 -3.73 -13.16 8.88
C SER A 72 -4.90 -13.22 9.85
N SER A 73 -6.14 -13.03 9.37
CA SER A 73 -7.36 -12.94 10.19
C SER A 73 -7.29 -11.85 11.28
N THR A 74 -6.60 -10.74 11.00
CA THR A 74 -6.34 -9.68 11.98
C THR A 74 -7.15 -8.40 11.76
N ILE A 75 -7.18 -7.90 10.52
CA ILE A 75 -7.88 -6.69 10.10
C ILE A 75 -8.73 -6.99 8.88
N ASP A 76 -9.87 -6.32 8.77
CA ASP A 76 -10.80 -6.50 7.66
C ASP A 76 -10.18 -6.01 6.34
N VAL A 77 -10.46 -6.73 5.25
CA VAL A 77 -10.12 -6.38 3.88
C VAL A 77 -11.24 -6.83 2.95
N PRO A 78 -11.48 -6.17 1.80
CA PRO A 78 -12.45 -6.64 0.81
C PRO A 78 -12.11 -8.05 0.31
N ALA A 79 -13.11 -8.92 0.15
CA ALA A 79 -12.91 -10.16 -0.56
C ALA A 79 -12.66 -9.89 -2.06
N VAL A 80 -11.72 -10.62 -2.64
CA VAL A 80 -11.52 -10.63 -4.09
C VAL A 80 -12.57 -11.53 -4.73
N PHE A 81 -13.34 -10.98 -5.66
CA PHE A 81 -14.33 -11.72 -6.44
C PHE A 81 -13.68 -12.34 -7.68
N ALA A 82 -12.95 -11.55 -8.46
CA ALA A 82 -12.25 -12.02 -9.64
C ALA A 82 -11.13 -11.06 -10.08
N THR A 83 -10.16 -11.59 -10.83
CA THR A 83 -9.21 -10.82 -11.64
C THR A 83 -9.15 -11.41 -13.04
N GLY A 84 -8.86 -10.58 -14.03
CA GLY A 84 -8.73 -11.05 -15.40
C GLY A 84 -8.26 -9.98 -16.36
N GLN A 85 -8.25 -10.34 -17.64
CA GLN A 85 -7.99 -9.44 -18.74
C GLN A 85 -9.05 -9.65 -19.80
N LEU A 86 -9.63 -8.55 -20.27
CA LEU A 86 -10.56 -8.53 -21.39
C LEU A 86 -10.10 -7.45 -22.38
N CYS A 87 -9.82 -7.86 -23.62
CA CYS A 87 -9.20 -7.00 -24.63
C CYS A 87 -7.87 -6.39 -24.13
N ASP A 88 -7.77 -5.06 -24.15
CA ASP A 88 -6.62 -4.26 -23.69
C ASP A 88 -6.77 -3.80 -22.23
N GLN A 89 -7.79 -4.27 -21.51
CA GLN A 89 -8.04 -3.93 -20.12
C GLN A 89 -7.77 -5.11 -19.19
N SER A 90 -7.02 -4.86 -18.13
CA SER A 90 -6.99 -5.73 -16.95
C SER A 90 -8.04 -5.26 -15.95
N TYR A 91 -8.56 -6.19 -15.15
CA TYR A 91 -9.56 -5.87 -14.14
C TYR A 91 -9.37 -6.59 -12.80
N LEU A 92 -9.89 -5.96 -11.75
CA LEU A 92 -10.07 -6.53 -10.42
C LEU A 92 -11.49 -6.23 -9.93
N LEU A 93 -12.23 -7.28 -9.58
CA LEU A 93 -13.54 -7.21 -8.94
C LEU A 93 -13.38 -7.51 -7.45
N LEU A 94 -13.81 -6.58 -6.61
CA LEU A 94 -13.76 -6.67 -5.15
C LEU A 94 -15.16 -6.57 -4.54
N GLU A 95 -15.32 -7.16 -3.37
CA GLU A 95 -16.45 -6.88 -2.48
C GLU A 95 -16.53 -5.38 -2.18
N TYR A 96 -17.71 -4.78 -2.35
CA TYR A 96 -17.92 -3.40 -1.92
C TYR A 96 -18.13 -3.33 -0.40
N ARG A 97 -17.17 -2.74 0.30
CA ARG A 97 -17.28 -2.38 1.71
C ARG A 97 -18.01 -1.04 1.83
N LYS A 98 -19.26 -1.08 2.30
CA LYS A 98 -20.09 0.12 2.43
C LYS A 98 -19.56 1.03 3.55
N PRO A 99 -19.15 2.28 3.26
CA PRO A 99 -18.68 3.19 4.28
C PRO A 99 -19.75 3.48 5.34
N ALA A 100 -19.33 3.50 6.60
CA ALA A 100 -20.19 3.88 7.74
C ALA A 100 -19.50 4.88 8.68
N GLN A 101 -20.22 5.27 9.74
CA GLN A 101 -19.64 6.09 10.80
C GLN A 101 -18.73 5.24 11.68
N ALA A 102 -17.61 5.84 12.12
CA ALA A 102 -16.68 5.21 13.03
C ALA A 102 -17.37 4.87 14.36
N ALA A 103 -17.13 3.68 14.89
CA ALA A 103 -17.47 3.36 16.26
C ALA A 103 -16.64 4.23 17.25
N PRO A 104 -17.10 4.42 18.49
CA PRO A 104 -16.38 5.24 19.48
C PRO A 104 -14.94 4.80 19.76
N ASP A 105 -14.67 3.50 19.65
CA ASP A 105 -13.41 2.80 19.88
C ASP A 105 -12.63 2.46 18.60
N PHE A 106 -13.05 3.01 17.45
CA PHE A 106 -12.46 2.71 16.13
C PHE A 106 -10.93 2.81 16.11
N TRP A 107 -10.36 3.85 16.72
CA TRP A 107 -8.92 4.11 16.67
C TRP A 107 -8.12 3.12 17.51
N GLU A 108 -8.64 2.77 18.68
CA GLU A 108 -8.08 1.75 19.57
C GLU A 108 -8.13 0.38 18.90
N VAL A 109 -9.27 -0.02 18.35
CA VAL A 109 -9.42 -1.28 17.61
C VAL A 109 -8.49 -1.33 16.41
N PHE A 110 -8.32 -0.22 15.68
CA PHE A 110 -7.38 -0.15 14.57
C PHE A 110 -5.92 -0.34 15.06
N GLY A 111 -5.54 0.30 16.16
CA GLY A 111 -4.21 0.08 16.75
C GLY A 111 -3.95 -1.38 17.13
N GLU A 112 -4.94 -2.04 17.74
CA GLU A 112 -4.88 -3.46 18.12
C GLU A 112 -4.78 -4.39 16.90
N GLN A 113 -5.64 -4.20 15.91
CA GLN A 113 -5.69 -5.05 14.71
C GLN A 113 -4.44 -4.87 13.84
N LEU A 114 -3.94 -3.63 13.71
CA LEU A 114 -2.68 -3.37 13.01
C LEU A 114 -1.48 -4.00 13.75
N ALA A 115 -1.45 -3.93 15.08
CA ALA A 115 -0.44 -4.61 15.88
C ALA A 115 -0.51 -6.13 15.70
N ALA A 116 -1.71 -6.72 15.65
CA ALA A 116 -1.90 -8.13 15.36
C ALA A 116 -1.43 -8.50 13.95
N LEU A 117 -1.75 -7.68 12.94
CA LEU A 117 -1.27 -7.85 11.57
C LEU A 117 0.25 -7.89 11.53
N HIS A 118 0.92 -6.90 12.13
CA HIS A 118 2.38 -6.79 12.16
C HIS A 118 3.07 -7.93 12.94
N LYS A 119 2.36 -8.61 13.84
CA LYS A 119 2.88 -9.83 14.50
C LYS A 119 2.92 -11.05 13.56
N THR A 120 2.26 -10.99 12.41
CA THR A 120 2.37 -12.02 11.36
C THR A 120 3.74 -11.89 10.69
N SER A 121 4.64 -12.85 10.97
CA SER A 121 6.04 -12.80 10.55
C SER A 121 6.37 -13.80 9.44
N SER A 122 7.56 -13.67 8.88
CA SER A 122 8.20 -14.63 7.96
C SER A 122 9.65 -14.86 8.39
N GLU A 123 10.32 -15.86 7.80
CA GLU A 123 11.75 -16.15 8.04
C GLU A 123 12.68 -15.10 7.42
N ALA A 124 12.21 -14.38 6.40
CA ALA A 124 12.99 -13.38 5.68
C ALA A 124 12.14 -12.16 5.34
N PHE A 125 12.80 -11.03 5.18
CA PHE A 125 12.20 -9.83 4.60
C PHE A 125 11.95 -10.04 3.11
N GLY A 126 10.94 -9.37 2.56
CA GLY A 126 10.52 -9.51 1.17
C GLY A 126 9.24 -10.31 1.01
N LEU A 127 9.02 -10.83 -0.20
CA LEU A 127 7.80 -11.54 -0.60
C LEU A 127 8.14 -12.59 -1.67
N GLU A 128 7.19 -13.43 -2.00
CA GLU A 128 7.34 -14.47 -3.03
C GLU A 128 7.43 -13.89 -4.45
N LYS A 129 6.84 -12.70 -4.67
CA LYS A 129 6.81 -12.01 -5.96
C LYS A 129 6.91 -10.49 -5.77
N ASP A 130 7.44 -9.83 -6.78
CA ASP A 130 7.36 -8.39 -6.90
C ASP A 130 5.90 -7.95 -7.08
N ASN A 131 5.61 -6.73 -6.64
CA ASN A 131 4.30 -6.09 -6.77
C ASN A 131 4.48 -4.63 -7.17
N TYR A 132 3.51 -3.78 -6.83
CA TYR A 132 3.50 -2.37 -7.20
C TYR A 132 3.32 -1.48 -5.97
N ILE A 133 3.92 -0.28 -6.03
CA ILE A 133 3.62 0.85 -5.16
C ILE A 133 3.15 2.01 -6.05
N GLY A 134 1.86 2.32 -6.01
CA GLY A 134 1.24 3.12 -7.07
C GLY A 134 1.56 2.53 -8.45
N SER A 135 2.19 3.32 -9.33
CA SER A 135 2.51 2.92 -10.71
C SER A 135 3.93 2.37 -10.88
N LEU A 136 4.69 2.26 -9.79
CA LEU A 136 6.09 1.84 -9.82
C LEU A 136 6.23 0.37 -9.41
N PRO A 137 7.14 -0.39 -10.03
CA PRO A 137 7.47 -1.73 -9.55
C PRO A 137 8.05 -1.64 -8.15
N GLN A 138 7.63 -2.56 -7.28
CA GLN A 138 8.15 -2.76 -5.94
C GLN A 138 8.82 -4.15 -5.87
N TYR A 139 10.14 -4.12 -5.72
CA TYR A 139 10.97 -5.33 -5.64
C TYR A 139 10.88 -5.97 -4.26
N ASN A 140 10.82 -7.30 -4.21
CA ASN A 140 10.58 -8.05 -2.98
C ASN A 140 11.53 -9.24 -2.79
N ASP A 141 12.68 -9.26 -3.48
CA ASP A 141 13.69 -10.28 -3.27
C ASP A 141 14.05 -10.41 -1.78
N LYS A 142 14.23 -11.67 -1.35
CA LYS A 142 14.43 -11.97 0.06
C LYS A 142 15.72 -11.35 0.61
N ARG A 143 15.66 -10.82 1.83
CA ARG A 143 16.83 -10.35 2.59
C ARG A 143 16.78 -10.84 4.02
N SER A 144 17.97 -11.05 4.60
CA SER A 144 18.11 -11.58 5.95
C SER A 144 18.08 -10.51 7.05
N THR A 145 18.20 -9.22 6.71
CA THR A 145 18.16 -8.11 7.68
C THR A 145 17.24 -6.99 7.22
N ALA A 146 16.67 -6.29 8.20
CA ALA A 146 15.77 -5.16 7.99
C ALA A 146 16.43 -4.04 7.17
N SER A 147 17.67 -3.70 7.53
CA SER A 147 18.45 -2.66 6.88
C SER A 147 18.73 -2.96 5.41
N LYS A 148 19.20 -4.17 5.09
CA LYS A 148 19.47 -4.59 3.71
C LYS A 148 18.20 -4.59 2.88
N PHE A 149 17.10 -5.09 3.42
CA PHE A 149 15.81 -5.03 2.74
C PHE A 149 15.43 -3.59 2.42
N TYR A 150 15.45 -2.70 3.40
CA TYR A 150 15.05 -1.32 3.20
C TYR A 150 15.98 -0.57 2.23
N ILE A 151 17.30 -0.74 2.37
CA ILE A 151 18.27 -0.08 1.49
C ILE A 151 18.13 -0.60 0.06
N GLU A 152 18.20 -1.92 -0.15
CA GLU A 152 18.32 -2.50 -1.49
C GLU A 152 16.98 -2.62 -2.21
N MET A 153 15.89 -2.91 -1.51
CA MET A 153 14.58 -3.17 -2.11
C MET A 153 13.62 -1.97 -2.05
N ARG A 154 13.95 -0.92 -1.29
CA ARG A 154 13.11 0.28 -1.15
C ARG A 154 13.84 1.55 -1.56
N LEU A 155 14.96 1.88 -0.93
CA LEU A 155 15.65 3.15 -1.19
C LEU A 155 16.39 3.18 -2.54
N GLN A 156 17.30 2.22 -2.77
CA GLN A 156 18.17 2.21 -3.96
C GLN A 156 17.39 2.25 -5.28
N PRO A 157 16.35 1.42 -5.50
CA PRO A 157 15.64 1.43 -6.78
C PRO A 157 14.94 2.76 -7.06
N GLN A 158 14.43 3.41 -6.01
CA GLN A 158 13.73 4.69 -6.12
C GLN A 158 14.70 5.86 -6.29
N ILE A 159 15.85 5.83 -5.62
CA ILE A 159 16.94 6.81 -5.80
C ILE A 159 17.48 6.74 -7.22
N GLU A 160 17.77 5.54 -7.72
CA GLU A 160 18.26 5.33 -9.08
C GLU A 160 17.25 5.80 -10.13
N LEU A 161 15.96 5.49 -9.94
CA LEU A 161 14.91 5.97 -10.82
C LEU A 161 14.81 7.50 -10.81
N ALA A 162 14.89 8.13 -9.64
CA ALA A 162 14.85 9.59 -9.52
C ALA A 162 16.04 10.24 -10.23
N GLN A 163 17.24 9.68 -10.08
CA GLN A 163 18.44 10.14 -10.77
C GLN A 163 18.35 9.95 -12.29
N LYS A 164 17.83 8.81 -12.77
CA LYS A 164 17.54 8.57 -14.20
C LYS A 164 16.54 9.59 -14.76
N LYS A 165 15.57 10.03 -13.96
CA LYS A 165 14.63 11.11 -14.29
C LYS A 165 15.22 12.53 -14.19
N GLY A 166 16.50 12.66 -13.83
CA GLY A 166 17.23 13.93 -13.76
C GLY A 166 17.14 14.64 -12.41
N PHE A 167 16.54 14.03 -11.38
CA PHE A 167 16.55 14.59 -10.03
C PHE A 167 17.91 14.38 -9.38
N ARG A 168 18.58 15.48 -9.00
CA ARG A 168 19.83 15.39 -8.23
C ARG A 168 19.52 15.21 -6.75
N LEU A 169 19.96 14.07 -6.21
CA LEU A 169 19.89 13.68 -4.81
C LEU A 169 21.32 13.54 -4.25
N ASP A 170 21.62 14.17 -3.11
CA ASP A 170 22.97 14.14 -2.49
C ASP A 170 23.17 12.87 -1.62
N VAL A 171 23.11 11.70 -2.27
CA VAL A 171 23.25 10.41 -1.56
C VAL A 171 24.72 10.04 -1.46
N LYS A 172 25.24 9.98 -0.23
CA LYS A 172 26.63 9.60 0.08
C LYS A 172 26.70 8.16 0.57
N GLU A 173 27.89 7.56 0.51
CA GLU A 173 28.10 6.22 1.09
C GLU A 173 27.81 6.20 2.60
N SER A 174 28.08 7.31 3.30
CA SER A 174 27.79 7.46 4.73
C SER A 174 26.29 7.36 5.04
N PHE A 175 25.41 7.82 4.15
CA PHE A 175 23.96 7.68 4.29
C PHE A 175 23.54 6.22 4.43
N TYR A 176 24.02 5.34 3.53
CA TYR A 176 23.68 3.92 3.58
C TYR A 176 24.27 3.24 4.83
N LYS A 177 25.50 3.60 5.22
CA LYS A 177 26.13 3.08 6.45
C LYS A 177 25.33 3.48 7.70
N ASN A 178 24.89 4.73 7.79
CA ASN A 178 24.08 5.21 8.90
C ASN A 178 22.71 4.55 8.93
N CYS A 179 22.07 4.34 7.77
CA CYS A 179 20.82 3.57 7.70
C CYS A 179 21.01 2.14 8.24
N ASP A 180 22.10 1.47 7.88
CA ASP A 180 22.41 0.12 8.35
C ASP A 180 22.60 0.05 9.88
N LEU A 181 23.18 1.09 10.48
CA LEU A 181 23.37 1.18 11.93
C LEU A 181 22.09 1.58 12.69
N LEU A 182 21.25 2.43 12.10
CA LEU A 182 20.06 2.98 12.76
C LEU A 182 18.88 2.02 12.74
N ILE A 183 18.74 1.21 11.69
CA ILE A 183 17.59 0.31 11.54
C ILE A 183 17.78 -0.91 12.47
N PRO A 184 16.88 -1.12 13.44
CA PRO A 184 16.98 -2.28 14.33
C PRO A 184 16.72 -3.56 13.55
N ASN A 185 17.42 -4.64 13.94
CA ASN A 185 17.21 -5.96 13.36
C ASN A 185 16.05 -6.67 14.07
N GLU A 186 14.83 -6.17 13.87
CA GLU A 186 13.57 -6.83 14.28
C GLU A 186 13.18 -7.94 13.31
N ALA A 187 12.25 -8.80 13.70
CA ALA A 187 11.67 -9.79 12.78
C ALA A 187 10.84 -9.10 11.68
N PRO A 188 10.78 -9.65 10.46
CA PRO A 188 9.91 -9.13 9.40
C PRO A 188 8.44 -9.14 9.83
N SER A 189 7.71 -8.06 9.55
CA SER A 189 6.29 -7.96 9.81
C SER A 189 5.52 -7.92 8.49
N LEU A 190 4.39 -8.62 8.39
CA LEU A 190 3.46 -8.41 7.29
C LEU A 190 2.91 -6.99 7.40
N ILE A 191 3.31 -6.11 6.48
CA ILE A 191 2.82 -4.73 6.41
C ILE A 191 1.79 -4.56 5.30
N HIS A 192 0.93 -3.56 5.42
CA HIS A 192 0.08 -3.09 4.34
C HIS A 192 0.92 -2.54 3.17
N GLY A 193 1.98 -1.80 3.48
CA GLY A 193 2.95 -1.32 2.50
C GLY A 193 2.66 0.06 1.94
N ASP A 194 1.39 0.48 1.88
CA ASP A 194 0.95 1.80 1.42
C ASP A 194 -0.12 2.41 2.35
N LEU A 195 0.09 2.38 3.67
CA LEU A 195 -0.96 2.72 4.64
C LEU A 195 -1.06 4.23 4.92
N TRP A 196 -1.71 4.97 4.02
CA TRP A 196 -2.10 6.37 4.22
C TRP A 196 -3.62 6.50 4.41
N ASN A 197 -4.13 7.70 4.68
CA ASN A 197 -5.54 7.89 5.03
C ASN A 197 -6.54 7.66 3.87
N GLY A 198 -6.07 7.47 2.65
CA GLY A 198 -6.88 7.00 1.52
C GLY A 198 -7.04 5.48 1.46
N ASN A 199 -6.19 4.71 2.15
CA ASN A 199 -6.10 3.25 2.03
C ASN A 199 -6.70 2.50 3.25
N TYR A 200 -7.53 3.19 4.02
CA TYR A 200 -8.46 2.53 4.94
C TYR A 200 -9.84 3.15 4.82
N ILE A 201 -10.85 2.34 5.09
CA ILE A 201 -12.25 2.75 5.19
C ILE A 201 -12.85 2.25 6.49
N ILE A 202 -13.97 2.86 6.88
CA ILE A 202 -14.78 2.41 8.01
C ILE A 202 -15.86 1.49 7.44
N ASN A 203 -15.80 0.20 7.75
CA ASN A 203 -16.78 -0.76 7.28
C ASN A 203 -18.15 -0.58 7.95
N GLU A 204 -19.14 -1.37 7.54
CA GLU A 204 -20.52 -1.31 8.02
C GLU A 204 -20.69 -1.55 9.53
N LYS A 205 -19.67 -2.10 10.20
CA LYS A 205 -19.62 -2.31 11.66
C LYS A 205 -18.96 -1.15 12.40
N GLY A 206 -18.56 -0.10 11.70
CA GLY A 206 -17.83 1.03 12.26
C GLY A 206 -16.36 0.73 12.55
N MET A 207 -15.80 -0.33 11.95
CA MET A 207 -14.45 -0.87 12.19
C MET A 207 -13.50 -0.63 11.00
N PRO A 208 -12.17 -0.67 11.20
CA PRO A 208 -11.21 -0.43 10.13
C PRO A 208 -11.21 -1.57 9.10
N CYS A 209 -11.10 -1.20 7.84
CA CYS A 209 -10.94 -2.10 6.71
C CYS A 209 -9.86 -1.53 5.77
N LEU A 210 -8.85 -2.33 5.44
CA LEU A 210 -7.73 -1.90 4.60
C LEU A 210 -8.00 -2.18 3.13
N ILE A 211 -7.55 -1.29 2.26
CA ILE A 211 -7.69 -1.40 0.80
C ILE A 211 -6.38 -1.00 0.12
N ASP A 212 -6.20 -1.46 -1.12
CA ASP A 212 -5.10 -1.04 -2.01
C ASP A 212 -3.69 -1.33 -1.45
N PRO A 213 -3.40 -2.59 -1.04
CA PRO A 213 -2.14 -2.89 -0.37
C PRO A 213 -0.95 -3.05 -1.32
N ALA A 214 0.23 -2.68 -0.82
CA ALA A 214 1.53 -2.94 -1.44
C ALA A 214 2.37 -3.86 -0.55
N VAL A 215 1.80 -5.01 -0.17
CA VAL A 215 2.30 -5.85 0.93
C VAL A 215 3.75 -6.28 0.78
N ALA A 216 4.41 -6.48 1.92
CA ALA A 216 5.68 -7.18 2.04
C ALA A 216 5.85 -7.69 3.48
N TYR A 217 6.77 -8.63 3.69
CA TYR A 217 7.37 -8.81 5.02
C TYR A 217 8.50 -7.79 5.18
N ALA A 218 8.27 -6.74 5.96
CA ALA A 218 9.11 -5.56 6.06
C ALA A 218 9.20 -5.06 7.50
N PRO A 219 10.07 -4.08 7.81
CA PRO A 219 10.01 -3.40 9.10
C PRO A 219 8.63 -2.76 9.32
N ARG A 220 7.94 -3.13 10.40
CA ARG A 220 6.60 -2.61 10.77
C ARG A 220 6.52 -1.09 10.88
N GLU A 221 7.63 -0.45 11.21
CA GLU A 221 7.72 1.01 11.28
C GLU A 221 7.53 1.69 9.91
N MET A 222 7.63 0.95 8.79
CA MET A 222 7.31 1.49 7.46
C MET A 222 5.85 1.93 7.34
N ASP A 223 4.90 1.10 7.77
CA ASP A 223 3.48 1.47 7.79
C ASP A 223 3.25 2.67 8.72
N LEU A 224 3.84 2.67 9.91
CA LEU A 224 3.72 3.79 10.85
C LEU A 224 4.31 5.09 10.28
N GLY A 225 5.42 4.99 9.54
CA GLY A 225 6.02 6.10 8.82
C GLY A 225 5.08 6.67 7.76
N MET A 226 4.46 5.81 6.96
CA MET A 226 3.48 6.20 5.94
C MET A 226 2.24 6.87 6.57
N MET A 227 1.69 6.28 7.62
CA MET A 227 0.53 6.82 8.35
C MET A 227 0.80 8.23 8.90
N LYS A 228 2.04 8.51 9.32
CA LYS A 228 2.45 9.83 9.83
C LYS A 228 2.81 10.84 8.73
N LEU A 229 2.97 10.42 7.47
CA LEU A 229 3.46 11.30 6.40
C LEU A 229 2.40 12.31 5.94
N PHE A 230 1.18 11.83 5.66
CA PHE A 230 0.06 12.66 5.18
C PHE A 230 -1.00 12.92 6.26
N GLY A 231 -0.83 12.32 7.44
CA GLY A 231 -1.76 12.44 8.55
C GLY A 231 -3.05 11.64 8.34
N GLY A 232 -4.12 12.04 9.03
CA GLY A 232 -5.42 11.35 8.96
C GLY A 232 -5.59 10.20 9.97
N PHE A 233 -4.61 9.97 10.85
CA PHE A 233 -4.68 8.95 11.90
C PHE A 233 -4.65 9.60 13.29
N HIS A 234 -5.53 9.14 14.20
CA HIS A 234 -5.61 9.67 15.55
C HIS A 234 -4.49 9.12 16.45
N GLU A 235 -3.97 9.96 17.35
CA GLU A 235 -2.96 9.60 18.37
C GLU A 235 -3.30 8.34 19.19
N ARG A 236 -4.59 8.12 19.50
CA ARG A 236 -5.09 6.93 20.22
C ARG A 236 -4.73 5.61 19.53
N LEU A 237 -4.69 5.58 18.19
CA LEU A 237 -4.24 4.42 17.43
C LEU A 237 -2.79 4.11 17.76
N PHE A 238 -1.90 5.09 17.63
CA PHE A 238 -0.45 4.89 17.83
C PHE A 238 -0.15 4.48 19.28
N LYS A 239 -0.80 5.12 20.24
CA LYS A 239 -0.70 4.74 21.65
C LYS A 239 -1.14 3.30 21.86
N ARG A 240 -2.29 2.91 21.31
CA ARG A 240 -2.81 1.55 21.48
C ARG A 240 -1.94 0.50 20.77
N TYR A 241 -1.42 0.82 19.60
CA TYR A 241 -0.46 -0.01 18.87
C TYR A 241 0.79 -0.27 19.73
N ASP A 242 1.39 0.78 20.31
CA ASP A 242 2.60 0.67 21.13
C ASP A 242 2.36 -0.09 22.44
N GLU A 243 1.18 0.03 23.05
CA GLU A 243 0.79 -0.79 24.22
C GLU A 243 0.75 -2.31 23.90
N VAL A 244 0.28 -2.67 22.69
CA VAL A 244 0.07 -4.08 22.29
C VAL A 244 1.32 -4.69 21.66
N PHE A 245 2.10 -3.88 20.93
CA PHE A 245 3.33 -4.29 20.27
C PHE A 245 4.39 -3.16 20.35
N PRO A 246 5.07 -3.03 21.51
CA PRO A 246 5.96 -1.92 21.80
C PRO A 246 7.04 -1.69 20.74
N LEU A 247 7.22 -0.44 20.33
CA LEU A 247 8.22 0.00 19.37
C LEU A 247 9.62 -0.01 19.99
N GLN A 248 10.64 -0.22 19.15
CA GLN A 248 12.03 -0.18 19.62
C GLN A 248 12.40 1.25 19.98
N LYS A 249 13.22 1.40 21.02
CA LYS A 249 13.73 2.71 21.46
C LYS A 249 14.27 3.53 20.27
N GLY A 250 13.90 4.81 20.23
CA GLY A 250 14.31 5.74 19.16
C GLY A 250 13.55 5.55 17.84
N TRP A 251 12.37 4.93 17.86
CA TRP A 251 11.53 4.79 16.65
C TRP A 251 11.09 6.15 16.11
N GLU A 252 10.89 7.13 16.98
CA GLU A 252 10.52 8.49 16.61
C GLU A 252 11.58 9.13 15.70
N ASP A 253 12.86 8.87 16.01
CA ASP A 253 13.99 9.33 15.21
C ASP A 253 14.11 8.61 13.87
N ARG A 254 13.45 7.46 13.69
CA ARG A 254 13.43 6.69 12.43
C ARG A 254 12.23 7.00 11.55
N ILE A 255 11.18 7.68 12.04
CA ILE A 255 9.98 7.98 11.24
C ILE A 255 10.33 8.67 9.92
N ALA A 256 11.18 9.71 9.95
CA ALA A 256 11.57 10.41 8.74
C ALA A 256 12.39 9.53 7.78
N LEU A 257 13.16 8.57 8.31
CA LEU A 257 13.86 7.58 7.50
C LEU A 257 12.85 6.70 6.76
N TRP A 258 11.86 6.14 7.44
CA TRP A 258 10.83 5.31 6.80
C TRP A 258 10.01 6.07 5.74
N GLN A 259 9.69 7.33 6.03
CA GLN A 259 8.99 8.24 5.11
C GLN A 259 9.76 8.52 3.82
N LEU A 260 11.10 8.41 3.84
CA LEU A 260 11.94 8.67 2.67
C LEU A 260 11.53 7.81 1.47
N TYR A 261 11.24 6.53 1.70
CA TYR A 261 10.80 5.63 0.63
C TYR A 261 9.56 6.16 -0.09
N TYR A 262 8.53 6.54 0.67
CA TYR A 262 7.28 7.05 0.11
C TYR A 262 7.46 8.40 -0.58
N LEU A 263 8.31 9.28 -0.03
CA LEU A 263 8.65 10.55 -0.66
C LEU A 263 9.44 10.38 -1.96
N LEU A 264 10.30 9.37 -2.06
CA LEU A 264 10.97 9.01 -3.30
C LEU A 264 9.98 8.46 -4.34
N VAL A 265 9.03 7.62 -3.93
CA VAL A 265 7.92 7.18 -4.79
C VAL A 265 7.14 8.38 -5.32
N HIS A 266 6.76 9.32 -4.45
CA HIS A 266 6.04 10.54 -4.84
C HIS A 266 6.88 11.45 -5.74
N LEU A 267 8.17 11.60 -5.48
CA LEU A 267 9.10 12.31 -6.38
C LEU A 267 9.12 11.68 -7.77
N ASN A 268 9.13 10.34 -7.83
CA ASN A 268 9.16 9.60 -9.09
C ASN A 268 7.84 9.68 -9.86
N ILE A 269 6.69 9.70 -9.19
CA ILE A 269 5.37 9.73 -9.85
C ILE A 269 4.92 11.17 -10.13
N PHE A 270 5.01 12.07 -9.14
CA PHE A 270 4.41 13.40 -9.17
C PHE A 270 5.43 14.54 -9.37
N GLY A 271 6.73 14.24 -9.25
CA GLY A 271 7.80 15.14 -9.66
C GLY A 271 8.37 16.06 -8.57
N ALA A 272 8.95 17.18 -9.02
CA ALA A 272 9.96 17.95 -8.28
C ALA A 272 9.50 18.53 -6.93
N ALA A 273 8.20 18.64 -6.67
CA ALA A 273 7.66 19.17 -5.41
C ALA A 273 8.19 18.41 -4.17
N TYR A 274 8.46 17.12 -4.30
CA TYR A 274 8.94 16.26 -3.21
C TYR A 274 10.46 16.27 -3.03
N ARG A 275 11.22 16.82 -3.99
CA ARG A 275 12.69 16.73 -4.02
C ARG A 275 13.37 17.40 -2.82
N SER A 276 12.84 18.54 -2.37
CA SER A 276 13.42 19.29 -1.24
C SER A 276 13.36 18.48 0.06
N GLN A 277 12.21 17.84 0.31
CA GLN A 277 12.00 17.02 1.49
C GLN A 277 12.85 15.74 1.46
N VAL A 278 12.93 15.08 0.30
CA VAL A 278 13.83 13.93 0.07
C VAL A 278 15.27 14.29 0.41
N ASN A 279 15.82 15.40 -0.12
CA ASN A 279 17.19 15.82 0.17
C ASN A 279 17.40 16.19 1.65
N THR A 280 16.41 16.82 2.28
CA THR A 280 16.48 17.15 3.72
C THR A 280 16.65 15.89 4.57
N ILE A 281 15.89 14.85 4.25
CA ILE A 281 15.95 13.57 4.96
C ILE A 281 17.27 12.85 4.67
N ILE A 282 17.68 12.76 3.40
CA ILE A 282 18.97 12.15 3.04
C ILE A 282 20.12 12.83 3.78
N ASN A 283 20.14 14.16 3.83
CA ASN A 283 21.17 14.91 4.55
C ASN A 283 21.11 14.69 6.08
N ARG A 284 19.92 14.54 6.67
CA ARG A 284 19.75 14.26 8.11
C ARG A 284 20.40 12.94 8.51
N TYR A 285 20.35 11.94 7.63
CA TYR A 285 20.89 10.60 7.89
C TYR A 285 22.23 10.34 7.18
N SER A 286 22.84 11.34 6.54
CA SER A 286 24.15 11.24 5.87
C SER A 286 25.33 11.34 6.83
#